data_AF-A0A935UHU3-F1
#
_entry.id   AF-A0A935UHU3-F1
#
_cell.length_a   1.000
_cell.length_b   1.000
_cell.length_c   1.000
_cell.angle_alpha   90.00
_cell.angle_beta   90.00
_cell.angle_gamma   90.00
#
_symmetry.space_group_name_H-M   'P 1'
#
loop_
_entity.id
_entity.type
_entity.pdbx_description
1 polymer ?
#
loop_
_entity_poly.entity_id
_entity_poly.type
_entity_poly.pdbx_seq_one_letter_code
_entity_poly.pdbx_strand_id
1 'polypeptide(L)'
;MSTDGIRKHIRAALDEVVSLEKSRLHDHYERNDAILAQRIERMSPVIESLRALKEEIGSVNGVDIGLAQHGHMATVQLNSSAQRLSYSIRMDAHNNSFEIEERRSYSFGDFEVIEKLHTYESADLVLSLIVSEVGKHIAQDQVLAERKK
;
A
#
# COMPACT_ATOMS: atom_id res chain seq x y z
N MET A 1 39.11 48.46 1.48
CA MET A 1 38.70 47.08 1.15
C MET A 1 38.09 47.09 -0.24
N SER A 2 38.64 46.34 -1.21
CA SER A 2 38.09 46.33 -2.56
C SER A 2 36.77 45.54 -2.60
N THR A 3 35.85 45.98 -3.44
CA THR A 3 34.57 45.31 -3.73
C THR A 3 34.74 43.85 -4.16
N ASP A 4 35.88 43.51 -4.77
CA ASP A 4 36.24 42.14 -5.16
C ASP A 4 36.52 41.22 -3.96
N GLY A 5 37.11 41.74 -2.88
CA GLY A 5 37.30 40.98 -1.64
C GLY A 5 35.96 40.62 -1.00
N ILE A 6 35.04 41.59 -0.93
CA ILE A 6 33.69 41.39 -0.39
C ILE A 6 32.92 40.35 -1.22
N ARG A 7 32.96 40.45 -2.55
CA ARG A 7 32.31 39.48 -3.44
C ARG A 7 32.86 38.06 -3.27
N LYS A 8 34.18 37.92 -3.11
CA LYS A 8 34.82 36.63 -2.86
C LYS A 8 34.39 36.02 -1.53
N HIS A 9 34.30 36.83 -0.46
CA HIS A 9 33.82 36.36 0.84
C HIS A 9 32.34 35.95 0.81
N ILE A 10 31.48 36.74 0.15
CA ILE A 10 30.07 36.39 -0.02
C ILE A 10 29.91 35.09 -0.81
N ARG A 11 30.69 34.90 -1.88
CA ARG A 11 30.65 33.67 -2.66
C ARG A 11 31.10 32.45 -1.85
N ALA A 12 32.20 32.58 -1.10
CA ALA A 12 32.67 31.50 -0.22
C ALA A 12 31.63 31.12 0.85
N ALA A 13 31.01 32.12 1.48
CA ALA A 13 29.95 31.88 2.47
C ALA A 13 28.71 31.21 1.84
N LEU A 14 28.34 31.62 0.61
CA LEU A 14 27.24 30.98 -0.12
C LEU A 14 27.57 29.52 -0.48
N ASP A 15 28.79 29.26 -0.96
CA ASP A 15 29.23 27.91 -1.31
C ASP A 15 29.24 26.98 -0.08
N GLU A 16 29.61 27.50 1.10
CA GLU A 16 29.53 26.78 2.37
C GLU A 16 28.09 26.42 2.74
N VAL A 17 27.16 27.39 2.67
CA VAL A 17 25.73 27.14 2.92
C VAL A 17 25.16 26.12 1.95
N VAL A 18 25.50 26.22 0.66
CA VAL A 18 25.08 25.27 -0.37
C VAL A 18 25.63 23.87 -0.08
N SER A 19 26.90 23.76 0.33
CA SER A 19 27.50 22.48 0.69
C SER A 19 26.80 21.85 1.89
N LEU A 20 26.52 22.63 2.93
CA LEU A 20 25.81 22.16 4.12
C LEU A 20 24.39 21.68 3.77
N GLU A 21 23.67 22.43 2.95
CA GLU A 21 22.32 22.07 2.54
C GLU A 21 22.29 20.81 1.67
N LYS A 22 23.28 20.65 0.77
CA LYS A 22 23.44 19.41 -0.01
C LYS A 22 23.66 18.20 0.90
N SER A 23 24.55 18.30 1.89
CA SER A 23 24.78 17.23 2.85
C SER A 23 23.50 16.90 3.62
N ARG A 24 22.78 17.92 4.12
CA ARG A 24 21.50 17.73 4.82
C ARG A 24 20.47 17.00 3.96
N LEU A 25 20.37 17.36 2.68
CA LEU A 25 19.45 16.72 1.75
C LEU A 25 19.87 15.29 1.40
N HIS A 26 21.16 15.02 1.19
CA HIS A 26 21.65 13.66 1.00
C HIS A 26 21.31 12.77 2.18
N ASP A 27 21.59 13.21 3.41
CA ASP A 27 21.23 12.47 4.63
C ASP A 27 19.72 12.21 4.73
N HIS A 28 18.90 13.18 4.32
CA HIS A 28 17.44 13.04 4.33
C HIS A 28 16.97 12.00 3.31
N TYR A 29 17.49 12.05 2.07
CA TYR A 29 17.12 11.10 1.03
C TYR A 29 17.60 9.69 1.33
N GLU A 30 18.84 9.51 1.81
CA GLU A 30 19.37 8.19 2.20
C GLU A 30 18.52 7.53 3.29
N ARG A 31 18.06 8.30 4.29
CA ARG A 31 17.16 7.79 5.33
C ARG A 31 15.80 7.37 4.76
N ASN A 32 15.22 8.19 3.89
CA ASN A 32 13.95 7.86 3.26
C ASN A 32 14.05 6.61 2.37
N ASP A 33 15.14 6.48 1.62
CA ASP A 33 15.41 5.31 0.78
C ASP A 33 15.56 4.04 1.64
N ALA A 34 16.25 4.13 2.78
CA ALA A 34 16.35 3.02 3.73
C ALA A 34 14.98 2.62 4.31
N ILE A 35 14.13 3.58 4.67
CA ILE A 35 12.75 3.34 5.14
C ILE A 35 11.91 2.68 4.04
N LEU A 36 12.03 3.13 2.79
CA LEU A 36 11.31 2.53 1.67
C LEU A 36 11.79 1.11 1.36
N ALA A 37 13.10 0.86 1.38
CA ALA A 37 13.67 -0.47 1.19
C ALA A 37 13.15 -1.44 2.26
N GLN A 38 13.17 -1.02 3.53
CA GLN A 38 12.63 -1.82 4.64
C GLN A 38 11.13 -2.08 4.48
N ARG A 39 10.36 -1.10 3.99
CA ARG A 39 8.92 -1.27 3.71
C ARG A 39 8.68 -2.36 2.68
N ILE A 40 9.43 -2.33 1.58
CA ILE A 40 9.31 -3.32 0.50
C ILE A 40 9.66 -4.71 1.02
N GLU A 41 10.74 -4.82 1.78
CA GLU A 41 11.16 -6.08 2.41
C GLU A 41 10.06 -6.65 3.32
N ARG A 42 9.49 -5.82 4.20
CA ARG A 42 8.40 -6.20 5.10
C ARG A 42 7.11 -6.59 4.39
N MET A 43 6.82 -5.95 3.24
CA MET A 43 5.66 -6.27 2.42
C MET A 43 5.85 -7.51 1.54
N SER A 44 7.09 -7.94 1.28
CA SER A 44 7.40 -9.06 0.36
C SER A 44 6.56 -10.32 0.64
N PRO A 45 6.43 -10.80 1.89
CA PRO A 45 5.62 -11.98 2.18
C PRO A 45 4.15 -11.81 1.79
N VAL A 46 3.57 -10.63 2.07
CA VAL A 46 2.18 -10.33 1.69
C VAL A 46 2.04 -10.30 0.17
N ILE A 47 2.95 -9.63 -0.54
CA ILE A 47 2.93 -9.52 -2.00
C ILE A 47 3.06 -10.89 -2.67
N GLU A 48 3.99 -11.72 -2.21
CA GLU A 48 4.22 -13.06 -2.73
C GLU A 48 3.01 -13.97 -2.48
N SER A 49 2.46 -13.97 -1.26
CA SER A 49 1.26 -14.74 -0.95
C SER A 49 0.03 -14.28 -1.73
N LEU A 50 -0.16 -12.97 -1.93
CA LEU A 50 -1.27 -12.47 -2.75
C LEU A 50 -1.09 -12.80 -4.23
N ARG A 51 0.15 -12.85 -4.73
CA ARG A 51 0.45 -13.34 -6.09
C ARG A 51 0.09 -14.82 -6.22
N ALA A 52 0.54 -15.66 -5.29
CA ALA A 52 0.20 -17.07 -5.26
C ALA A 52 -1.31 -17.30 -5.15
N LEU A 53 -2.00 -16.53 -4.30
CA LEU A 53 -3.45 -16.57 -4.18
C LEU A 53 -4.13 -16.23 -5.52
N LYS A 54 -3.68 -15.18 -6.21
CA LYS A 54 -4.21 -14.78 -7.52
C LYS A 54 -4.05 -15.89 -8.57
N GLU A 55 -2.92 -16.58 -8.56
CA GLU A 55 -2.66 -17.71 -9.45
C GLU A 55 -3.55 -18.91 -9.10
N GLU A 56 -3.70 -19.24 -7.81
CA GLU A 56 -4.48 -20.38 -7.33
C GLU A 56 -5.98 -20.23 -7.60
N ILE A 57 -6.56 -19.04 -7.36
CA ILE A 57 -7.98 -18.81 -7.62
C ILE A 57 -8.28 -18.70 -9.12
N GLY A 58 -7.27 -18.41 -9.94
CA GLY A 58 -7.43 -18.16 -11.37
C GLY A 58 -8.36 -16.98 -11.67
N SER A 59 -9.21 -17.13 -12.68
CA SER A 59 -10.18 -16.09 -13.06
C SER A 59 -11.50 -16.29 -12.31
N VAL A 60 -11.61 -15.69 -11.12
CA VAL A 60 -12.88 -15.57 -10.40
C VAL A 60 -13.53 -14.24 -10.75
N ASN A 61 -14.81 -14.30 -11.15
CA ASN A 61 -15.57 -13.09 -11.44
C ASN A 61 -15.63 -12.17 -10.22
N GLY A 62 -15.33 -10.88 -10.43
CA GLY A 62 -15.42 -9.88 -9.39
C GLY A 62 -14.24 -9.85 -8.42
N VAL A 63 -13.27 -10.76 -8.49
CA VAL A 63 -12.05 -10.70 -7.67
C VAL A 63 -10.93 -10.06 -8.49
N ASP A 64 -10.34 -8.99 -7.98
CA ASP A 64 -9.11 -8.40 -8.52
C ASP A 64 -8.06 -8.20 -7.42
N ILE A 65 -6.86 -8.69 -7.68
CA ILE A 65 -5.70 -8.53 -6.80
C ILE A 65 -4.66 -7.72 -7.56
N GLY A 66 -4.54 -6.45 -7.18
CA GLY A 66 -3.57 -5.49 -7.70
C GLY A 66 -2.33 -5.44 -6.81
N LEU A 67 -1.15 -5.59 -7.40
CA LEU A 67 0.12 -5.52 -6.69
C LEU A 67 0.90 -4.31 -7.24
N ALA A 68 1.38 -3.43 -6.36
CA ALA A 68 2.18 -2.29 -6.81
C ALA A 68 3.49 -2.78 -7.44
N GLN A 69 3.96 -2.09 -8.50
CA GLN A 69 5.18 -2.47 -9.24
C GLN A 69 6.41 -2.63 -8.33
N HIS A 70 6.52 -1.79 -7.31
CA HIS A 70 7.63 -1.79 -6.37
C HIS A 70 7.34 -2.55 -5.07
N GLY A 71 6.22 -3.27 -4.97
CA GLY A 71 5.92 -4.14 -3.81
C GLY A 71 5.64 -3.42 -2.48
N HIS A 72 5.48 -2.10 -2.46
CA HIS A 72 5.23 -1.33 -1.23
C HIS A 72 3.76 -1.31 -0.80
N MET A 73 2.85 -1.80 -1.65
CA MET A 73 1.41 -1.79 -1.42
C MET A 73 0.75 -2.92 -2.22
N ALA A 74 -0.37 -3.42 -1.72
CA ALA A 74 -1.28 -4.30 -2.44
C ALA A 74 -2.72 -3.81 -2.30
N THR A 75 -3.54 -4.14 -3.30
CA THR A 75 -4.98 -3.86 -3.28
C THR A 75 -5.74 -5.12 -3.63
N VAL A 76 -6.81 -5.42 -2.89
CA VAL A 76 -7.73 -6.52 -3.19
C VAL A 76 -9.13 -5.96 -3.32
N GLN A 77 -9.78 -6.21 -4.46
CA GLN A 77 -11.14 -5.79 -4.75
C GLN A 77 -12.04 -7.00 -4.92
N LEU A 78 -13.20 -6.97 -4.28
CA LEU A 78 -14.23 -8.00 -4.35
C LEU A 78 -15.53 -7.31 -4.76
N ASN A 79 -15.96 -7.56 -6.00
CA ASN A 79 -17.09 -6.91 -6.65
C ASN A 79 -18.18 -7.95 -6.92
N SER A 80 -19.22 -7.96 -6.10
CA SER A 80 -20.44 -8.72 -6.36
C SER A 80 -21.53 -7.81 -6.92
N SER A 81 -22.67 -8.40 -7.31
CA SER A 81 -23.82 -7.63 -7.77
C SER A 81 -24.46 -6.75 -6.70
N ALA A 82 -24.22 -7.07 -5.42
CA ALA A 82 -24.85 -6.41 -4.26
C ALA A 82 -23.89 -5.49 -3.48
N GLN A 83 -22.60 -5.76 -3.57
CA GLN A 83 -21.58 -5.18 -2.70
C GLN A 83 -20.25 -5.06 -3.43
N ARG A 84 -19.53 -3.97 -3.16
CA ARG A 84 -18.12 -3.82 -3.51
C ARG A 84 -17.32 -3.69 -2.22
N LEU A 85 -16.28 -4.51 -2.08
CA LEU A 85 -15.27 -4.38 -1.04
C LEU A 85 -13.92 -4.08 -1.67
N SER A 86 -13.14 -3.22 -1.04
CA SER A 86 -11.76 -2.93 -1.40
C SER A 86 -10.91 -2.94 -0.14
N TYR A 87 -9.76 -3.59 -0.21
CA TYR A 87 -8.74 -3.61 0.83
C TYR A 87 -7.46 -2.99 0.25
N SER A 88 -6.99 -1.89 0.83
CA SER A 88 -5.69 -1.31 0.51
C SER A 88 -4.71 -1.65 1.64
N ILE A 89 -3.66 -2.38 1.32
CA ILE A 89 -2.71 -2.96 2.28
C ILE A 89 -1.37 -2.27 2.11
N ARG A 90 -0.87 -1.66 3.18
CA ARG A 90 0.44 -1.01 3.24
C ARG A 90 1.08 -1.19 4.61
N MET A 91 2.33 -0.80 4.75
CA MET A 91 2.93 -0.58 6.07
C MET A 91 2.57 0.83 6.59
N ASP A 92 2.54 0.98 7.90
CA ASP A 92 2.48 2.29 8.54
C ASP A 92 3.72 3.16 8.19
N ALA A 93 3.70 4.42 8.65
CA ALA A 93 4.78 5.37 8.40
C ALA A 93 6.16 4.92 8.93
N HIS A 94 6.19 4.01 9.91
CA HIS A 94 7.40 3.56 10.60
C HIS A 94 7.79 2.12 10.26
N ASN A 95 7.06 1.46 9.36
CA ASN A 95 7.19 0.04 9.01
C ASN A 95 7.06 -0.93 10.19
N ASN A 96 6.29 -0.57 11.22
CA ASN A 96 6.11 -1.42 12.40
C ASN A 96 4.89 -2.34 12.27
N SER A 97 3.84 -1.86 11.61
CA SER A 97 2.59 -2.59 11.44
C SER A 97 2.06 -2.45 10.02
N PHE A 98 1.19 -3.39 9.64
CA PHE A 98 0.41 -3.37 8.42
C PHE A 98 -0.89 -2.60 8.67
N GLU A 99 -1.16 -1.64 7.81
CA GLU A 99 -2.43 -0.91 7.74
C GLU A 99 -3.26 -1.45 6.58
N ILE A 100 -4.51 -1.82 6.88
CA ILE A 100 -5.49 -2.23 5.88
C ILE A 100 -6.68 -1.28 5.91
N GLU A 101 -6.81 -0.48 4.86
CA GLU A 101 -8.00 0.34 4.63
C GLU A 101 -9.06 -0.53 3.93
N GLU A 102 -10.09 -0.93 4.67
CA GLU A 102 -11.29 -1.59 4.14
C GLU A 102 -12.31 -0.53 3.74
N ARG A 103 -12.75 -0.58 2.48
CA ARG A 103 -13.86 0.22 1.97
C ARG A 103 -14.95 -0.69 1.47
N ARG A 104 -16.17 -0.46 1.96
CA ARG A 104 -17.36 -1.25 1.62
C ARG A 104 -18.46 -0.34 1.11
N SER A 105 -19.05 -0.69 -0.03
CA SER A 105 -20.22 0.00 -0.57
C SER A 105 -21.27 -1.01 -1.02
N TYR A 106 -22.55 -0.70 -0.77
CA TYR A 106 -23.68 -1.52 -1.18
C TYR A 106 -24.41 -0.90 -2.37
N SER A 107 -24.95 -1.74 -3.25
CA SER A 107 -25.68 -1.28 -4.45
C SER A 107 -27.17 -1.00 -4.20
N PHE A 108 -27.68 -1.28 -3.00
CA PHE A 108 -29.08 -1.09 -2.64
C PHE A 108 -29.18 -0.08 -1.49
N GLY A 109 -29.90 1.03 -1.70
CA GLY A 109 -30.06 2.12 -0.74
C GLY A 109 -29.31 3.40 -1.15
N ASP A 110 -29.42 4.45 -0.32
CA ASP A 110 -28.52 5.60 -0.40
C ASP A 110 -27.09 5.07 -0.22
N PHE A 111 -26.17 5.44 -1.12
CA PHE A 111 -24.82 4.88 -1.23
C PHE A 111 -23.98 5.14 0.04
N GLU A 112 -24.23 4.39 1.11
CA GLU A 112 -23.41 4.40 2.31
C GLU A 112 -22.11 3.66 2.01
N VAL A 113 -21.01 4.42 2.10
CA VAL A 113 -19.65 3.88 2.07
C VAL A 113 -19.22 3.71 3.53
N ILE A 114 -18.93 2.47 3.92
CA ILE A 114 -18.36 2.16 5.22
C ILE A 114 -16.85 2.02 5.03
N GLU A 115 -16.08 2.81 5.76
CA GLU A 115 -14.62 2.76 5.77
C GLU A 115 -14.13 2.29 7.14
N LYS A 116 -13.20 1.35 7.16
CA LYS A 116 -12.56 0.84 8.37
C LYS A 116 -11.06 0.76 8.15
N LEU A 117 -10.29 1.13 9.16
CA LEU A 117 -8.85 0.92 9.19
C LEU A 117 -8.55 -0.20 10.17
N HIS A 118 -7.83 -1.22 9.69
CA HIS A 118 -7.33 -2.31 10.50
C HIS A 118 -5.81 -2.21 10.61
N THR A 119 -5.27 -2.53 11.78
CA THR A 119 -3.83 -2.55 12.02
C THR A 119 -3.40 -3.91 12.52
N TYR A 120 -2.36 -4.48 11.91
CA TYR A 120 -1.85 -5.81 12.23
C TYR A 120 -0.33 -5.79 12.38
N GLU A 121 0.20 -6.57 13.32
CA GLU A 121 1.65 -6.69 13.55
C GLU A 121 2.31 -7.77 12.67
N SER A 122 1.51 -8.64 12.03
CA SER A 122 2.01 -9.79 11.27
C SER A 122 1.33 -9.90 9.91
N ALA A 123 2.13 -10.30 8.91
CA ALA A 123 1.66 -10.63 7.57
C ALA A 123 0.63 -11.78 7.58
N ASP A 124 0.75 -12.76 8.47
CA ASP A 124 -0.17 -13.90 8.54
C ASP A 124 -1.60 -13.45 8.89
N LEU A 125 -1.72 -12.43 9.75
CA LEU A 125 -3.02 -11.87 10.13
C LEU A 125 -3.67 -11.11 8.96
N VAL A 126 -2.85 -10.35 8.23
CA VAL A 126 -3.27 -9.67 7.00
C VAL A 126 -3.76 -10.70 5.98
N LEU A 127 -2.97 -11.74 5.72
CA LEU A 127 -3.31 -12.77 4.74
C LEU A 127 -4.54 -13.58 5.15
N SER A 128 -4.69 -13.90 6.44
CA SER A 128 -5.86 -14.59 6.97
C SER A 128 -7.15 -13.79 6.73
N LEU A 129 -7.12 -12.47 6.95
CA LEU A 129 -8.25 -11.60 6.62
C LEU A 129 -8.59 -11.68 5.13
N ILE A 130 -7.60 -11.48 4.26
CA ILE A 130 -7.83 -11.45 2.80
C ILE A 130 -8.33 -12.79 2.28
N VAL A 131 -7.70 -13.90 2.66
CA VAL A 131 -8.12 -15.25 2.23
C VAL A 131 -9.55 -15.55 2.69
N SER A 132 -9.90 -15.14 3.92
CA SER A 132 -11.27 -15.29 4.44
C SER A 132 -12.29 -14.53 3.60
N GLU A 133 -12.02 -13.27 3.24
CA GLU A 133 -12.93 -12.44 2.45
C GLU A 133 -13.04 -12.90 0.99
N VAL A 134 -11.92 -13.29 0.37
CA VAL A 134 -11.92 -13.91 -0.97
C VAL A 134 -12.72 -15.22 -0.97
N GLY A 135 -12.52 -16.08 0.04
CA GLY A 135 -13.25 -17.34 0.18
C GLY A 135 -14.76 -17.13 0.35
N LYS A 136 -15.16 -16.14 1.17
CA LYS A 136 -16.57 -15.75 1.30
C LYS A 136 -17.17 -15.27 -0.02
N HIS A 137 -16.44 -14.45 -0.78
CA HIS A 137 -16.89 -13.97 -2.09
C HIS A 137 -17.10 -15.13 -3.06
N ILE A 138 -16.12 -16.03 -3.19
CA ILE A 138 -16.23 -17.23 -4.05
C ILE A 138 -17.44 -18.09 -3.66
N ALA A 139 -17.64 -18.34 -2.36
CA ALA A 139 -18.76 -19.13 -1.89
C ALA A 139 -20.12 -18.48 -2.20
N GLN A 140 -20.22 -17.15 -2.07
CA GLN A 140 -21.43 -16.40 -2.43
C GLN A 140 -21.75 -16.53 -3.92
N ASP A 141 -20.74 -16.39 -4.78
CA ASP A 141 -20.91 -16.51 -6.23
C ASP A 141 -21.35 -17.92 -6.64
N GLN A 142 -20.80 -18.96 -6.00
CA GLN A 142 -21.21 -20.36 -6.24
C GLN A 142 -22.68 -20.59 -5.88
N VAL A 143 -23.12 -20.13 -4.70
CA VAL A 143 -24.52 -20.25 -4.27
C VAL A 143 -25.47 -19.51 -5.21
N LEU A 144 -25.08 -18.32 -5.70
CA LEU A 144 -25.87 -17.56 -6.67
C LEU A 144 -25.96 -18.28 -8.02
N ALA A 145 -24.89 -18.94 -8.46
CA ALA A 145 -24.90 -19.73 -9.68
C ALA A 145 -25.79 -20.98 -9.56
N GLU A 146 -25.78 -21.66 -8.41
CA GLU A 146 -26.65 -22.80 -8.13
C GLU A 146 -28.13 -22.43 -8.13
N ARG A 147 -28.50 -21.28 -7.58
CA ARG A 147 -29.91 -20.81 -7.52
C ARG A 147 -30.47 -20.31 -8.86
N LYS A 148 -29.61 -20.01 -9.83
CA LYS A 148 -30.01 -19.56 -11.17
C LYS A 148 -30.23 -20.73 -12.15
N LYS A 149 -29.87 -21.95 -11.77
CA LYS A 149 -30.17 -23.18 -12.49
C LYS A 149 -31.54 -23.71 -12.09
#